data_AF-A0A1I4QUB6-F1
#
_entry.id   AF-A0A1I4QUB6-F1
#
_cell.length_a   1.000
_cell.length_b   1.000
_cell.length_c   1.000
_cell.angle_alpha   90.00
_cell.angle_beta   90.00
_cell.angle_gamma   90.00
#
_symmetry.space_group_name_H-M   'P 1'
#
loop_
_entity.id
_entity.type
_entity.pdbx_description
1 polymer ?
#
loop_
_entity_poly.entity_id
_entity_poly.type
_entity_poly.pdbx_seq_one_letter_code
_entity_poly.pdbx_strand_id
1 'polypeptide(L)' 'MAEDKHVDRFVADEGLRSVTPPCATCVHRSQKAPGYCLAFPDGIPEEILSCKNDHRKPFRGDHGIQYESIKL' A
#
# COMPACT_ATOMS: atom_id res chain seq x y z
N MET A 1 -4.14 48.67 5.08
CA MET A 1 -3.71 47.63 4.13
C MET A 1 -4.28 46.33 4.69
N ALA A 2 -5.53 46.02 4.34
CA ALA A 2 -6.24 44.86 4.87
C ALA A 2 -6.12 43.74 3.84
N GLU A 3 -5.49 42.64 4.23
CA GLU A 3 -5.35 41.44 3.41
C GLU A 3 -6.36 40.40 3.89
N ASP A 4 -7.56 40.49 3.33
CA ASP A 4 -8.54 39.43 3.32
C ASP A 4 -8.94 39.13 1.86
N LYS A 5 -8.81 37.86 1.46
CA LYS A 5 -9.86 37.04 0.83
C LYS A 5 -9.28 35.87 0.04
N HIS A 6 -9.38 34.71 0.68
CA HIS A 6 -9.72 33.45 0.04
C HIS A 6 -10.72 33.64 -1.10
N VAL A 7 -10.31 33.41 -2.35
CA VAL A 7 -11.20 33.09 -3.48
C VAL A 7 -10.51 32.08 -4.40
N ASP A 8 -11.00 30.85 -4.31
CA ASP A 8 -11.34 29.92 -5.39
C ASP A 8 -10.44 29.86 -6.65
N ARG A 9 -9.68 28.76 -6.73
CA ARG A 9 -9.45 28.09 -8.01
C ARG A 9 -9.58 26.59 -7.80
N PHE A 10 -10.80 26.07 -7.87
CA PHE A 10 -11.04 24.63 -8.07
C PHE A 10 -10.41 24.19 -9.40
N VAL A 11 -9.14 23.78 -9.37
CA VAL A 11 -8.51 23.00 -10.44
C VAL A 11 -8.71 21.54 -10.06
N ALA A 12 -9.68 20.89 -10.69
CA ALA A 12 -9.82 19.44 -10.64
C ALA A 12 -8.98 18.86 -11.79
N ASP A 13 -7.66 18.71 -11.63
CA ASP A 13 -6.89 17.91 -12.58
C ASP A 13 -5.52 17.44 -12.07
N GLU A 14 -5.31 16.13 -12.23
CA GLU A 14 -4.06 15.37 -12.24
C GLU A 14 -3.22 15.26 -10.95
N GLY A 15 -3.42 14.17 -10.20
CA GLY A 15 -2.34 13.68 -9.34
C GLY A 15 -2.68 12.92 -8.07
N LEU A 16 -3.91 12.42 -7.86
CA LEU A 16 -4.12 11.40 -6.83
C LEU A 16 -3.49 10.08 -7.33
N ARG A 17 -2.16 10.01 -7.26
CA ARG A 17 -1.41 8.78 -7.45
C ARG A 17 -1.75 7.92 -6.24
N SER A 18 -2.85 7.17 -6.34
CA SER A 18 -3.18 6.10 -5.41
C SER A 18 -1.97 5.16 -5.40
N VAL A 19 -1.05 5.37 -4.46
CA VAL A 19 0.08 4.49 -4.25
C VAL A 19 -0.54 3.21 -3.72
N THR A 20 -0.86 2.30 -4.63
CA THR A 20 -1.29 0.97 -4.25
C THR A 20 -0.09 0.33 -3.56
N PRO A 21 -0.21 -0.08 -2.29
CA PRO A 21 0.89 -0.75 -1.62
C PRO A 21 1.22 -2.01 -2.41
N PRO A 22 2.48 -2.50 -2.38
CA PRO A 22 2.89 -3.61 -3.22
C PRO A 22 2.19 -4.90 -2.77
N CYS A 23 1.68 -4.94 -1.54
CA CYS A 23 0.83 -6.01 -1.05
C CYS A 23 -0.52 -6.10 -1.77
N ALA A 24 -1.03 -5.01 -2.38
CA ALA A 24 -2.30 -5.00 -3.09
C ALA A 24 -2.32 -5.94 -4.30
N THR A 25 -1.15 -6.18 -4.91
CA THR A 25 -0.95 -7.05 -6.06
C THR A 25 -0.45 -8.46 -5.70
N CYS A 26 -0.40 -8.80 -4.41
CA CYS A 26 0.04 -10.11 -3.92
C CYS A 26 -1.13 -11.12 -3.84
N VAL A 27 -0.91 -12.36 -4.29
CA VAL A 27 -1.93 -13.44 -4.23
C VAL A 27 -2.27 -13.86 -2.81
N HIS A 28 -1.33 -13.69 -1.87
CA HIS A 28 -1.50 -14.07 -0.47
C HIS A 28 -2.17 -12.98 0.38
N ARG A 29 -2.46 -11.81 -0.20
CA ARG A 29 -3.19 -10.75 0.49
C ARG A 29 -4.65 -11.16 0.69
N SER A 30 -5.14 -11.00 1.91
CA SER A 30 -6.56 -11.18 2.18
C SER A 30 -7.36 -10.00 1.65
N GLN A 31 -8.41 -10.28 0.87
CA GLN A 31 -9.36 -9.28 0.40
C GLN A 31 -10.33 -8.83 1.50
N LYS A 32 -10.41 -9.59 2.61
CA LYS A 32 -11.36 -9.32 3.70
C LYS A 32 -10.95 -8.14 4.59
N ALA A 33 -9.65 -7.85 4.69
CA ALA A 33 -9.14 -6.75 5.50
C ALA A 33 -7.87 -6.13 4.88
N PRO A 34 -7.77 -4.80 4.81
CA PRO A 34 -6.53 -4.14 4.41
C PRO A 34 -5.43 -4.44 5.43
N GLY A 35 -4.22 -4.72 4.95
CA GLY A 35 -3.06 -5.00 5.82
C GLY A 35 -2.96 -6.46 6.32
N TYR A 36 -3.80 -7.37 5.82
CA TYR A 36 -3.74 -8.79 6.18
C TYR A 36 -3.16 -9.64 5.04
N CYS A 37 -2.16 -10.47 5.35
CA CYS A 37 -1.53 -11.41 4.42
C CYS A 37 -1.45 -12.79 5.08
N LEU A 38 -1.58 -13.87 4.31
CA LEU A 38 -1.38 -15.23 4.83
C LEU A 38 0.05 -15.45 5.37
N ALA A 39 1.04 -14.74 4.81
CA ALA A 39 2.41 -14.73 5.30
C ALA A 39 2.55 -14.06 6.68
N PHE A 40 1.65 -13.12 7.02
CA PHE A 40 1.69 -12.35 8.26
C PHE A 40 0.30 -12.34 8.91
N PRO A 41 -0.07 -13.41 9.62
CA PRO A 41 -1.39 -13.54 10.25
C PRO A 41 -1.63 -12.50 11.36
N ASP A 42 -0.56 -12.00 11.99
CA ASP A 42 -0.59 -10.94 13.00
C ASP A 42 -0.63 -9.52 12.41
N GLY A 43 -0.49 -9.39 11.07
CA GLY A 43 -0.51 -8.11 10.35
C GLY A 43 0.78 -7.85 9.57
N ILE A 44 0.63 -7.23 8.39
CA ILE A 44 1.75 -6.95 7.49
C ILE A 44 2.64 -5.84 8.09
N PRO A 45 3.97 -6.04 8.17
CA PRO A 45 4.92 -5.02 8.60
C PRO A 45 4.81 -3.72 7.79
N GLU A 46 4.99 -2.57 8.45
CA GLU A 46 4.95 -1.25 7.80
C GLU A 46 5.97 -1.14 6.65
N GLU A 47 7.13 -1.78 6.76
CA GLU A 47 8.14 -1.78 5.69
C GLU A 47 7.62 -2.35 4.36
N ILE A 48 6.74 -3.35 4.44
CA ILE A 48 6.10 -3.94 3.26
C ILE A 48 4.94 -3.06 2.79
N LEU A 49 4.18 -2.47 3.72
CA LEU A 49 3.07 -1.56 3.39
C LEU A 49 3.55 -0.26 2.74
N SER A 50 4.66 0.31 3.21
CA SER A 50 5.26 1.54 2.70
C SER A 50 6.14 1.34 1.46
N CYS A 51 6.10 0.18 0.79
CA CYS A 51 6.98 -0.17 -0.32
C CYS A 51 8.49 -0.07 0.00
N LYS A 52 8.90 -0.09 1.28
CA LYS A 52 10.33 -0.14 1.62
C LYS A 52 10.91 -1.52 1.33
N ASN A 53 10.07 -2.56 1.37
CA ASN A 53 10.45 -3.93 1.08
C ASN A 53 9.36 -4.64 0.25
N ASP A 54 9.67 -5.04 -0.99
CA ASP A 54 8.73 -5.68 -1.91
C ASP A 54 8.30 -7.10 -1.52
N HIS A 55 8.81 -7.62 -0.39
CA HIS A 55 8.57 -8.97 0.10
C HIS A 55 8.86 -10.10 -0.92
N ARG A 56 9.64 -9.80 -1.97
CA ARG A 56 10.19 -10.77 -2.94
C ARG A 56 11.40 -11.52 -2.41
N LYS A 57 11.96 -11.05 -1.29
CA LYS A 57 13.02 -11.70 -0.53
C LYS A 57 12.40 -12.25 0.77
N PRO A 58 12.94 -13.34 1.32
CA PRO A 58 12.53 -13.84 2.62
C PRO A 58 12.63 -12.70 3.64
N PHE A 59 11.54 -12.48 4.37
CA PHE A 59 11.42 -11.46 5.39
C PHE A 59 11.12 -12.14 6.72
N ARG A 60 11.66 -11.59 7.81
CA ARG A 60 11.48 -12.19 9.12
C ARG A 60 9.99 -12.24 9.47
N GLY A 61 9.48 -13.45 9.68
CA GLY A 61 8.08 -13.67 10.02
C GLY A 61 7.16 -13.92 8.82
N ASP A 62 7.68 -14.19 7.62
CA ASP A 62 6.84 -14.54 6.45
C ASP A 62 6.34 -15.99 6.40
N HIS A 63 6.74 -16.81 7.39
CA HIS A 63 6.38 -18.23 7.50
C HIS A 63 6.72 -19.08 6.27
N GLY A 64 7.68 -18.66 5.45
CA GLY A 64 8.08 -19.32 4.20
C GLY A 64 7.25 -18.92 2.99
N ILE A 65 6.34 -17.95 3.13
CA ILE A 65 5.46 -17.46 2.08
C ILE A 65 6.07 -16.20 1.49
N GLN A 66 6.48 -16.27 0.23
CA GLN A 66 7.05 -15.14 -0.49
C GLN A 66 6.00 -14.39 -1.29
N TYR A 67 6.32 -13.14 -1.67
CA TYR A 67 5.48 -12.40 -2.60
C TYR A 67 5.31 -13.15 -3.92
N GLU A 68 4.06 -13.40 -4.29
CA GLU A 68 3.66 -13.86 -5.61
C GLU A 68 2.65 -12.87 -6.19
N SER A 69 2.95 -12.34 -7.37
CA SER A 69 2.07 -11.40 -8.06
C SER A 69 0.85 -12.12 -8.59
N ILE A 70 -0.34 -11.55 -8.36
CA ILE A 70 -1.57 -11.98 -9.03
C ILE A 70 -1.34 -11.72 -10.54
N LYS A 71 -1.20 -12.80 -11.32
CA LYS A 71 -1.21 -12.68 -12.78
C LYS A 71 -2.63 -12.31 -13.20
N LEU A 72 -2.78 -11.11 -13.78
CA LEU A 72 -3.99 -10.68 -14.49
C LEU A 72 -4.15 -11.48 -15.79
#